data_AF-A0A9E6CZW1-F1
#
_entry.id   AF-A0A9E6CZW1-F1
#
_cell.length_a   1.000
_cell.length_b   1.000
_cell.length_c   1.000
_cell.angle_alpha   90.00
_cell.angle_beta   90.00
_cell.angle_gamma   90.00
#
_symmetry.space_group_name_H-M   'P 1'
#
loop_
_entity.id
_entity.type
_entity.pdbx_description
1 polymer ?
#
loop_
_entity_poly.entity_id
_entity_poly.type
_entity_poly.pdbx_seq_one_letter_code
_entity_poly.pdbx_strand_id
1 'polypeptide(L)'
;MEIQYLQKLIEYPSGLDAYGNLSFENKPSTMEEILQLESTYNNGNLFPKVLRELLFLAGNSCYCLEYNMVDPDGNIAIQNFMQEFVRNYEKQSKISFRKVDHSPKIRTVS
;
A
#
# COMPACT_ATOMS: atom_id res chain seq x y z
N MET A 1 15.96 -14.93 -0.41
CA MET A 1 16.61 -13.64 -0.69
C MET A 1 16.96 -12.99 0.63
N GLU A 2 18.09 -12.26 0.74
CA GLU A 2 18.38 -11.44 1.92
C GLU A 2 17.60 -10.12 1.84
N ILE A 3 16.85 -9.79 2.90
CA ILE A 3 16.03 -8.58 2.98
C ILE A 3 16.80 -7.47 3.70
N GLN A 4 16.93 -6.31 3.07
CA GLN A 4 17.69 -5.18 3.59
C GLN A 4 16.81 -3.98 3.92
N TYR A 5 15.75 -3.73 3.14
CA TYR A 5 14.97 -2.49 3.23
C TYR A 5 13.59 -2.70 3.87
N LEU A 6 12.96 -3.85 3.63
CA LEU A 6 11.56 -4.09 4.01
C LEU A 6 11.37 -4.88 5.31
N GLN A 7 12.21 -4.64 6.32
CA GLN A 7 12.12 -5.33 7.62
C GLN A 7 10.75 -5.15 8.29
N LYS A 8 10.16 -3.96 8.21
CA LYS A 8 8.81 -3.70 8.75
C LYS A 8 7.72 -4.56 8.09
N LEU A 9 7.89 -4.92 6.82
CA LEU A 9 6.91 -5.76 6.12
C LEU A 9 6.98 -7.22 6.57
N ILE A 10 8.13 -7.64 7.11
CA ILE A 10 8.30 -8.93 7.79
C ILE A 10 7.70 -8.86 9.20
N GLU A 11 7.98 -7.80 9.95
CA GLU A 11 7.47 -7.59 11.30
C GLU A 11 5.93 -7.54 11.34
N TYR A 12 5.33 -6.97 10.29
CA TYR A 12 3.89 -6.85 10.12
C TYR A 12 3.47 -7.51 8.79
N PRO A 13 3.31 -8.85 8.75
CA PRO A 13 2.99 -9.57 7.52
C PRO A 13 1.48 -9.54 7.19
N SER A 14 0.65 -9.07 8.11
CA SER A 14 -0.80 -9.06 7.98
C SER A 14 -1.43 -7.82 8.63
N GLY A 15 -2.60 -7.46 8.12
CA GLY A 15 -3.46 -6.41 8.65
C GLY A 15 -4.63 -6.99 9.45
N LEU A 16 -5.11 -6.20 10.41
CA LEU A 16 -6.35 -6.48 11.13
C LEU A 16 -7.51 -5.68 10.52
N ASP A 17 -8.73 -6.22 10.55
CA ASP A 17 -9.95 -5.45 10.27
C ASP A 17 -10.31 -4.50 11.43
N ALA A 18 -11.41 -3.75 11.26
CA ALA A 18 -11.94 -2.83 12.26
C ALA A 18 -12.35 -3.49 13.59
N TYR A 19 -12.43 -4.82 13.64
CA TYR A 19 -12.80 -5.60 14.82
C TYR A 19 -11.60 -6.32 15.45
N GLY A 20 -10.40 -6.13 14.89
CA GLY A 20 -9.18 -6.77 15.38
C GLY A 20 -8.97 -8.21 14.90
N ASN A 21 -9.74 -8.67 13.91
CA ASN A 21 -9.54 -9.98 13.30
C ASN A 21 -8.55 -9.89 12.13
N LEU A 22 -7.82 -10.97 11.87
CA LEU A 22 -6.93 -11.05 10.70
C LEU A 22 -7.76 -10.95 9.41
N SER A 23 -7.48 -9.92 8.60
CA SER A 23 -8.30 -9.60 7.43
C SER A 23 -7.54 -9.74 6.12
N PHE A 24 -6.25 -9.41 6.11
CA PHE A 24 -5.43 -9.41 4.91
C PHE A 24 -4.00 -9.82 5.25
N GLU A 25 -3.39 -10.66 4.43
CA GLU A 25 -2.04 -11.20 4.63
C GLU A 25 -1.22 -11.01 3.37
N ASN A 26 0.05 -10.64 3.53
CA ASN A 26 1.00 -10.57 2.43
C ASN A 26 1.16 -11.95 1.80
N LYS A 27 1.06 -12.02 0.48
CA LYS A 27 1.35 -13.23 -0.28
C LYS A 27 2.60 -13.03 -1.12
N PRO A 28 3.68 -13.79 -0.86
CA PRO A 28 4.92 -13.66 -1.60
C PRO A 28 4.76 -14.20 -3.03
N SER A 29 5.59 -13.68 -3.93
CA SER A 29 5.91 -14.36 -5.19
C SER A 29 7.19 -15.18 -5.02
N THR A 30 7.26 -16.31 -5.72
CA THR A 30 8.45 -17.16 -5.79
C THR A 30 9.60 -16.45 -6.52
N MET A 31 10.84 -16.89 -6.30
CA MET A 31 11.98 -16.36 -7.05
C MET A 31 11.88 -16.62 -8.55
N GLU A 32 11.24 -17.72 -8.97
CA GLU A 32 11.04 -18.04 -10.38
C GLU A 32 10.08 -17.03 -11.05
N GLU A 33 8.95 -16.73 -10.40
CA GLU A 33 8.02 -15.69 -10.86
C GLU A 33 8.71 -14.32 -10.95
N ILE A 34 9.53 -13.96 -9.96
CA ILE A 34 10.27 -12.69 -9.99
C ILE A 34 11.25 -12.65 -11.16
N LEU A 35 11.98 -13.74 -11.43
CA LEU A 35 12.89 -13.82 -12.58
C LEU A 35 12.14 -13.74 -13.91
N GLN A 36 10.96 -14.35 -14.02
CA GLN A 36 10.09 -14.23 -15.19
C GLN A 36 9.61 -12.78 -15.39
N LEU A 37 9.25 -12.09 -14.31
CA LEU A 37 8.86 -10.67 -14.35
C LEU A 37 10.04 -9.78 -14.77
N GLU A 38 11.25 -10.04 -14.28
CA GLU A 38 12.48 -9.34 -14.70
C GLU A 38 12.77 -9.56 -16.19
N SER A 39 12.61 -10.79 -16.67
CA SER A 39 12.71 -11.12 -18.09
C SER A 39 11.68 -10.37 -18.93
N THR A 40 10.43 -10.28 -18.46
CA THR A 40 9.31 -9.74 -19.22
C THR A 40 9.29 -8.21 -19.21
N TYR A 41 9.50 -7.60 -18.05
CA TYR A 41 9.26 -6.17 -17.81
C TYR A 41 10.53 -5.35 -17.62
N ASN A 42 11.71 -5.99 -17.56
CA ASN A 42 12.98 -5.30 -17.39
C ASN A 42 14.08 -5.78 -18.34
N ASN A 43 13.69 -6.35 -19.48
CA ASN A 43 14.61 -6.89 -20.49
C ASN A 43 15.63 -7.90 -19.93
N GLY A 44 15.22 -8.69 -18.94
CA GLY A 44 16.11 -9.65 -18.26
C GLY A 44 17.06 -9.04 -17.24
N ASN A 45 17.01 -7.72 -17.02
CA ASN A 45 17.77 -7.09 -15.94
C ASN A 45 17.08 -7.30 -14.60
N LEU A 46 17.88 -7.39 -13.54
CA LEU A 46 17.34 -7.45 -12.18
C LEU A 46 16.57 -6.17 -11.84
N PHE A 47 15.44 -6.31 -11.17
CA PHE A 47 14.74 -5.16 -10.59
C PHE A 47 15.59 -4.54 -9.47
N PRO A 48 15.34 -3.25 -9.13
CA PRO A 48 15.91 -2.65 -7.93
C PRO A 48 15.66 -3.54 -6.70
N LYS A 49 16.66 -3.62 -5.80
CA LYS A 49 16.62 -4.54 -4.64
C LYS A 49 15.34 -4.38 -3.81
N VAL A 50 14.88 -3.16 -3.56
CA VAL A 50 13.64 -2.90 -2.81
C VAL A 50 12.39 -3.47 -3.49
N LEU A 51 12.32 -3.45 -4.83
CA LEU A 51 11.19 -4.03 -5.58
C LEU A 51 11.25 -5.56 -5.56
N ARG A 52 12.44 -6.16 -5.68
CA ARG A 52 12.59 -7.61 -5.53
C ARG A 52 12.21 -8.06 -4.12
N GLU A 53 12.61 -7.33 -3.08
CA GLU A 53 12.20 -7.60 -1.71
C GLU A 53 10.68 -7.51 -1.55
N LEU A 54 10.04 -6.49 -2.14
CA LEU A 54 8.58 -6.35 -2.10
C LEU A 54 7.89 -7.54 -2.77
N LEU A 55 8.32 -7.92 -3.98
CA LEU A 55 7.72 -9.05 -4.69
C LEU A 55 7.95 -10.38 -3.94
N PHE A 56 9.15 -10.56 -3.37
CA PHE A 56 9.48 -11.75 -2.59
C PHE A 56 8.69 -11.86 -1.30
N LEU A 57 8.27 -10.74 -0.69
CA LEU A 57 7.48 -10.73 0.55
C LEU A 57 5.97 -10.67 0.31
N ALA A 58 5.53 -9.96 -0.74
CA ALA A 58 4.15 -9.52 -0.93
C ALA A 58 3.77 -9.31 -2.42
N GLY A 59 4.43 -10.01 -3.35
CA GLY A 59 4.24 -9.82 -4.79
C GLY A 59 2.87 -10.27 -5.33
N ASN A 60 2.21 -11.21 -4.66
CA ASN A 60 0.87 -11.69 -5.02
C ASN A 60 -0.24 -10.93 -4.27
N SER A 61 0.05 -10.40 -3.08
CA SER A 61 -0.82 -9.49 -2.33
C SER A 61 0.03 -8.75 -1.29
N CYS A 62 -0.13 -7.42 -1.18
CA CYS A 62 0.30 -6.68 0.01
C CYS A 62 -0.92 -6.00 0.64
N TYR A 63 -1.27 -6.39 1.86
CA TYR A 63 -2.34 -5.72 2.60
C TYR A 63 -2.05 -4.22 2.78
N CYS A 64 -0.77 -3.86 2.76
CA CYS A 64 -0.26 -2.51 2.89
C CYS A 64 -0.43 -1.63 1.63
N LEU A 65 -0.56 -2.25 0.45
CA LEU A 65 -0.67 -1.57 -0.85
C LEU A 65 -2.06 -1.70 -1.48
N GLU A 66 -2.98 -2.43 -0.84
CA GLU A 66 -4.37 -2.60 -1.27
C GLU A 66 -5.22 -1.34 -0.98
N TYR A 67 -4.72 -0.15 -1.35
CA TYR A 67 -5.44 1.14 -1.27
C TYR A 67 -6.70 1.19 -2.13
N ASN A 68 -6.83 0.24 -3.06
CA ASN A 68 -7.93 0.11 -4.01
C ASN A 68 -8.78 -1.12 -3.71
N MET A 69 -8.94 -1.53 -2.44
CA MET A 69 -10.01 -2.49 -2.13
C MET A 69 -11.33 -1.87 -2.54
N VAL A 70 -11.82 -2.42 -3.64
CA VAL A 70 -13.13 -2.14 -4.17
C VAL A 70 -14.05 -3.17 -3.51
N ASP A 71 -15.13 -2.71 -2.88
CA ASP A 71 -16.17 -3.63 -2.44
C ASP A 71 -16.76 -4.36 -3.68
N PRO A 72 -17.56 -5.43 -3.49
CA PRO A 72 -18.17 -6.16 -4.59
C PRO A 72 -19.00 -5.29 -5.56
N ASP A 73 -19.39 -4.08 -5.13
CA ASP A 73 -20.21 -3.12 -5.87
C ASP A 73 -19.39 -2.05 -6.61
N GLY A 74 -18.06 -2.08 -6.53
CA GLY A 74 -17.23 -1.12 -7.27
C GLY A 74 -16.79 0.12 -6.46
N ASN A 75 -17.07 0.21 -5.16
CA ASN A 75 -16.69 1.36 -4.33
C ASN A 75 -15.35 1.16 -3.62
N ILE A 76 -14.53 2.21 -3.57
CA ILE A 76 -13.25 2.18 -2.82
C ILE A 76 -13.55 2.21 -1.31
N ALA A 77 -13.75 1.03 -0.73
CA ALA A 77 -14.20 0.85 0.66
C ALA A 77 -13.25 1.53 1.66
N ILE A 78 -11.95 1.51 1.38
CA ILE A 78 -10.92 2.14 2.21
C ILE A 78 -11.00 3.68 2.15
N GLN A 79 -11.32 4.28 1.01
CA GLN A 79 -11.48 5.74 0.94
C GLN A 79 -12.70 6.19 1.73
N ASN A 80 -13.82 5.46 1.61
CA ASN A 80 -15.02 5.76 2.39
C ASN A 80 -14.77 5.61 3.89
N PHE A 81 -14.12 4.52 4.30
CA PHE A 81 -13.71 4.31 5.69
C PHE A 81 -12.80 5.42 6.21
N MET A 82 -11.76 5.80 5.46
CA MET A 82 -10.84 6.87 5.86
C MET A 82 -11.54 8.23 5.96
N GLN A 83 -12.42 8.55 5.00
CA GLN A 83 -13.21 9.78 5.06
C GLN A 83 -14.12 9.80 6.29
N GLU A 84 -14.77 8.68 6.62
CA GLU A 84 -15.62 8.58 7.80
C GLU A 84 -14.81 8.66 9.10
N PHE A 85 -13.69 7.95 9.19
CA PHE A 85 -12.75 8.02 10.31
C PHE A 85 -12.30 9.45 10.57
N VAL A 86 -11.87 10.17 9.54
CA VAL A 86 -11.46 11.59 9.66
C VAL A 86 -12.61 12.46 10.16
N ARG A 87 -13.83 12.31 9.61
CA ARG A 87 -15.01 13.07 10.08
C ARG A 87 -15.32 12.81 11.55
N ASN A 88 -15.24 11.54 11.98
CA ASN A 88 -15.50 11.16 13.37
C ASN A 88 -14.43 11.70 14.31
N TYR A 89 -13.16 11.64 13.89
CA TYR A 89 -12.06 12.21 14.65
C TYR A 89 -12.19 13.74 14.76
N GLU A 90 -12.50 14.47 13.67
CA GLU A 90 -12.75 15.92 13.70
C GLU A 90 -13.85 16.27 14.72
N LYS A 91 -14.94 15.51 14.71
CA LYS A 91 -16.08 15.72 15.62
C LYS A 91 -15.69 15.51 17.09
N GLN A 92 -14.89 14.49 17.38
CA GLN A 92 -14.46 14.17 18.76
C GLN A 92 -13.37 15.13 19.26
N SER A 93 -12.38 15.42 18.42
CA SER A 93 -11.21 16.23 18.78
C SER A 93 -11.46 17.74 18.68
N LYS A 94 -12.58 18.18 18.10
CA LYS A 94 -12.87 19.59 17.78
C LYS A 94 -11.79 20.26 16.91
N ILE A 95 -11.00 19.46 16.18
CA ILE A 95 -10.01 19.89 15.20
C ILE A 95 -10.66 19.80 13.81
N SER A 96 -10.32 20.70 12.89
CA SER A 96 -10.70 20.57 11.49
C SER A 96 -9.47 20.49 10.59
N PHE A 97 -9.41 19.42 9.79
CA PHE A 97 -8.38 19.16 8.79
C PHE A 97 -8.70 19.80 7.43
N ARG A 98 -9.86 20.46 7.27
CA ARG A 98 -10.27 21.16 6.05
C ARG A 98 -9.45 22.41 5.69
N LYS A 99 -8.37 22.70 6.42
CA LYS A 99 -7.50 23.88 6.22
C LYS A 99 -6.14 23.54 5.61
N VAL A 100 -6.05 22.54 4.75
CA VAL A 100 -4.93 22.46 3.82
C VAL A 100 -5.41 23.02 2.50
N ASP A 101 -4.95 24.24 2.19
CA ASP A 101 -5.18 24.88 0.90
C ASP A 101 -4.56 24.00 -0.19
N HIS A 102 -5.41 23.31 -0.96
CA HIS A 102 -5.01 22.48 -2.10
C HIS A 102 -4.79 23.31 -3.38
N SER A 103 -4.73 24.64 -3.29
CA SER A 103 -4.35 25.47 -4.43
C SER A 103 -3.00 25.01 -4.96
N PRO A 104 -2.91 24.50 -6.20
CA PRO A 104 -1.64 24.14 -6.79
C PRO A 104 -0.83 25.43 -6.92
N LYS A 105 0.19 25.61 -6.08
CA LYS A 105 1.18 26.66 -6.31
C LYS A 105 1.98 26.24 -7.54
N ILE A 106 1.48 26.61 -8.71
CA ILE A 106 2.24 26.55 -9.95
C ILE A 106 3.46 27.44 -9.74
N ARG A 107 4.62 26.83 -9.46
CA ARG A 107 5.90 27.51 -9.58
C ARG A 107 6.23 27.55 -11.06
N THR A 108 5.91 28.65 -11.73
CA THR A 108 6.56 29.00 -12.98
C THR A 108 8.03 29.29 -12.65
N VAL A 109 8.92 28.47 -13.20
CA VAL A 109 10.36 28.72 -13.17
C VAL A 109 10.65 29.61 -14.36
N SER A 110 10.93 30.88 -14.12
CA SER A 110 11.50 31.83 -15.08
C SER A 110 13.02 31.76 -15.04
#